data_AF-A0A2G2Y8Y6-F1
#
_entry.id   AF-A0A2G2Y8Y6-F1
#
_cell.length_a   1.000
_cell.length_b   1.000
_cell.length_c   1.000
_cell.angle_alpha   90.00
_cell.angle_beta   90.00
_cell.angle_gamma   90.00
#
_symmetry.space_group_name_H-M   'P 1'
#
loop_
_entity.id
_entity.type
_entity.pdbx_description
1 polymer ?
#
loop_
_entity_poly.entity_id
_entity_poly.type
_entity_poly.pdbx_seq_one_letter_code
_entity_poly.pdbx_strand_id
1 'polypeptide(L)'
;MTRREMRKICVLQLFSLKKVQSFRPIREDEVSRMIKKISQQAASSQVTNLSSLMISLTTTIICRVAFGVRFDEEAHERKRFDNILAEAQAMMASFFVSDFFPL
;
A
#
# COMPACT_ATOMS: atom_id res chain seq x y z
N MET A 1 22.35 10.55 -7.00
CA MET A 1 21.53 9.90 -8.05
C MET A 1 20.60 10.95 -8.65
N THR A 2 20.60 11.16 -9.97
CA THR A 2 19.76 12.23 -10.57
C THR A 2 18.29 11.78 -10.65
N ARG A 3 17.35 12.73 -10.75
CA ARG A 3 15.91 12.45 -10.97
C ARG A 3 15.67 11.50 -12.15
N ARG A 4 16.46 11.67 -13.21
CA ARG A 4 16.38 10.86 -14.43
C ARG A 4 16.79 9.41 -14.16
N GLU A 5 17.88 9.20 -13.42
CA GLU A 5 18.33 7.86 -13.03
C GLU A 5 17.30 7.17 -12.12
N MET A 6 16.74 7.87 -11.13
CA MET A 6 15.71 7.27 -10.26
C MET A 6 14.48 6.82 -11.05
N ARG A 7 13.97 7.69 -11.93
CA ARG A 7 12.83 7.36 -12.80
C ARG A 7 13.13 6.14 -13.67
N LYS A 8 14.33 6.08 -14.25
CA LYS A 8 14.74 4.96 -15.10
C LYS A 8 14.76 3.64 -14.34
N ILE A 9 15.30 3.61 -13.12
CA ILE A 9 15.30 2.41 -12.29
C ILE A 9 13.88 1.98 -11.91
N CYS A 10 13.05 2.90 -11.42
CA CYS A 10 11.66 2.56 -11.05
C CYS A 10 10.90 1.95 -12.23
N VAL A 11 10.95 2.58 -13.40
CA VAL A 11 10.21 2.12 -14.58
C VAL A 11 10.73 0.77 -15.07
N LEU A 12 12.05 0.56 -15.14
CA LEU A 12 12.61 -0.67 -15.70
C LEU A 12 12.57 -1.85 -14.73
N GLN A 13 12.83 -1.61 -13.44
CA GLN A 13 13.06 -2.67 -12.46
C GLN A 13 11.86 -2.95 -11.56
N LEU A 14 11.01 -1.96 -11.30
CA LEU A 14 9.86 -2.11 -10.39
C LEU A 14 8.54 -2.16 -11.17
N PHE A 15 8.37 -1.26 -12.13
CA PHE A 15 7.10 -1.05 -12.84
C PHE A 15 7.10 -1.53 -14.30
N SER A 16 8.08 -2.32 -14.71
CA SER A 16 8.06 -2.92 -16.05
C SER A 16 6.93 -3.93 -16.16
N LEU A 17 6.36 -4.09 -17.36
CA LEU A 17 5.26 -5.04 -17.61
C LEU A 17 5.57 -6.45 -17.08
N LYS A 18 6.80 -6.94 -17.32
CA LYS A 18 7.26 -8.24 -16.84
C LYS A 18 7.24 -8.32 -15.31
N LYS A 19 7.72 -7.29 -14.61
CA LYS A 19 7.72 -7.23 -13.15
C LYS A 19 6.30 -7.13 -12.58
N VAL A 20 5.47 -6.25 -13.13
CA VAL A 20 4.06 -6.10 -12.75
C VAL A 20 3.27 -7.41 -12.92
N GLN A 21 3.53 -8.17 -13.99
CA GLN A 21 2.95 -9.50 -14.21
C GLN A 21 3.48 -10.52 -13.21
N SER A 22 4.77 -10.49 -12.87
CA SER A 22 5.34 -11.40 -11.86
C SER A 22 4.73 -11.22 -10.46
N PHE A 23 4.22 -10.03 -10.14
CA PHE A 23 3.50 -9.75 -8.89
C PHE A 23 2.01 -10.11 -8.92
N ARG A 24 1.49 -10.63 -10.04
CA ARG A 24 0.09 -11.04 -10.16
C ARG A 24 -0.35 -12.05 -9.10
N PRO A 25 0.42 -13.11 -8.79
CA PRO A 25 0.02 -14.09 -7.78
C PRO A 25 -0.15 -13.45 -6.39
N ILE A 26 0.71 -12.48 -6.03
CA ILE A 26 0.59 -11.74 -4.76
C ILE A 26 -0.75 -10.98 -4.72
N ARG A 27 -1.11 -10.28 -5.80
CA ARG A 27 -2.37 -9.53 -5.86
C ARG A 27 -3.59 -10.45 -5.77
N GLU A 28 -3.60 -11.55 -6.53
CA GLU A 28 -4.71 -12.52 -6.53
C GLU A 28 -4.88 -13.15 -5.14
N ASP A 29 -3.77 -13.49 -4.48
CA ASP A 29 -3.74 -14.06 -3.15
C ASP A 29 -4.26 -13.10 -2.06
N GLU A 30 -3.83 -11.83 -2.06
CA GLU A 30 -4.34 -10.83 -1.11
C GLU A 30 -5.82 -10.44 -1.36
N VAL A 31 -6.23 -10.33 -2.62
CA VAL A 31 -7.62 -10.02 -2.98
C VAL A 31 -8.54 -11.17 -2.57
N SER A 32 -8.13 -12.42 -2.80
CA SER A 32 -8.87 -13.61 -2.37
C SER A 32 -9.12 -13.60 -0.85
N ARG A 33 -8.09 -13.27 -0.06
CA ARG A 33 -8.24 -13.10 1.40
C ARG A 33 -9.18 -11.98 1.80
N MET A 34 -9.07 -10.82 1.14
CA MET A 34 -9.97 -9.70 1.40
C MET A 34 -11.43 -10.08 1.13
N ILE A 35 -11.70 -10.74 0.01
CA ILE A 35 -13.04 -11.23 -0.34
C ILE A 35 -13.55 -12.23 0.70
N LYS A 36 -12.71 -13.18 1.14
CA LYS A 36 -13.06 -14.12 2.20
C LYS A 36 -13.43 -13.40 3.50
N LYS A 37 -12.66 -12.39 3.90
CA LYS A 37 -12.95 -11.58 5.09
C LYS A 37 -14.27 -10.82 4.95
N ILE A 38 -14.52 -10.17 3.81
CA ILE A 38 -15.79 -9.48 3.54
C ILE A 38 -16.96 -10.46 3.60
N SER A 39 -16.82 -11.65 3.00
CA SER A 39 -17.85 -12.69 3.02
C SER A 39 -18.19 -13.13 4.45
N GLN A 40 -17.18 -13.33 5.29
CA GLN A 40 -17.37 -13.67 6.71
C GLN A 40 -18.07 -12.55 7.49
N GLN A 41 -17.68 -11.29 7.27
CA GLN A 41 -18.32 -10.13 7.91
C GLN A 41 -19.76 -9.93 7.44
N ALA A 42 -20.04 -10.17 6.16
CA ALA A 42 -21.39 -10.13 5.61
C ALA A 42 -22.27 -11.24 6.21
N ALA A 43 -21.74 -12.46 6.34
CA ALA A 43 -22.45 -13.58 6.97
C ALA A 43 -22.83 -13.31 8.43
N SER A 44 -22.03 -12.53 9.16
CA SER A 44 -22.33 -12.08 10.52
C SER A 44 -23.10 -10.76 10.59
N SER A 45 -23.57 -10.21 9.46
CA SER A 45 -24.23 -8.90 9.35
C SER A 45 -23.42 -7.74 9.95
N GLN A 46 -22.09 -7.85 9.92
CA GLN A 46 -21.19 -6.83 10.43
C GLN A 46 -20.95 -5.72 9.40
N VAL A 47 -21.13 -4.47 9.82
CA VAL A 47 -20.76 -3.30 9.00
C VAL A 47 -19.25 -3.29 8.78
N THR A 48 -18.86 -3.15 7.52
CA THR A 48 -17.46 -3.24 7.10
C THR A 48 -16.97 -1.90 6.58
N ASN A 49 -15.89 -1.38 7.16
CA ASN A 49 -15.22 -0.18 6.65
C ASN A 49 -14.33 -0.53 5.45
N LEU A 50 -14.82 -0.20 4.25
CA LEU A 50 -14.09 -0.48 3.01
C LEU A 50 -12.79 0.32 2.88
N SER A 51 -12.73 1.55 3.37
CA SER A 51 -11.50 2.36 3.31
C SER A 51 -10.36 1.70 4.09
N SER A 52 -10.64 1.21 5.30
CA SER A 52 -9.67 0.49 6.12
C SER A 52 -9.23 -0.83 5.47
N LEU A 53 -10.17 -1.57 4.86
CA LEU A 53 -9.85 -2.79 4.12
C LEU A 53 -8.97 -2.51 2.89
N MET A 54 -9.25 -1.44 2.14
CA MET A 54 -8.48 -1.09 0.95
C MET A 54 -7.07 -0.61 1.32
N ILE A 55 -6.93 0.22 2.37
CA ILE A 55 -5.62 0.61 2.91
C ILE A 55 -4.82 -0.64 3.32
N SER A 56 -5.45 -1.54 4.09
CA SER A 56 -4.84 -2.83 4.45
C SER A 56 -4.38 -3.62 3.24
N LEU A 57 -5.24 -3.77 2.22
CA LEU A 57 -4.93 -4.54 1.02
C LEU A 57 -3.72 -3.93 0.30
N THR A 58 -3.75 -2.63 0.06
CA THR A 58 -2.70 -1.91 -0.67
C THR A 58 -1.39 -1.94 0.09
N THR A 59 -1.40 -1.69 1.40
CA THR A 59 -0.23 -1.80 2.27
C THR A 59 0.38 -3.19 2.21
N THR A 60 -0.40 -4.25 2.40
CA THR A 60 0.12 -5.62 2.38
C THR A 60 0.69 -5.99 1.02
N ILE A 61 0.04 -5.60 -0.08
CA ILE A 61 0.57 -5.83 -1.45
C ILE A 61 1.92 -5.10 -1.62
N ILE A 62 2.01 -3.82 -1.25
CA ILE A 62 3.24 -3.04 -1.38
C ILE A 62 4.35 -3.69 -0.57
N CYS A 63 4.09 -4.08 0.68
CA CYS A 63 5.09 -4.68 1.54
C CYS A 63 5.57 -6.04 1.03
N ARG A 64 4.67 -6.88 0.51
CA ARG A 64 5.05 -8.15 -0.11
C ARG A 64 5.87 -7.97 -1.37
N VAL A 65 5.54 -6.96 -2.18
CA VAL A 65 6.27 -6.66 -3.41
C VAL A 65 7.64 -6.05 -3.12
N ALA A 66 7.72 -5.11 -2.17
CA ALA A 66 8.94 -4.35 -1.88
C ALA A 66 9.91 -5.09 -0.95
N PHE A 67 9.38 -5.80 0.05
CA PHE A 67 10.16 -6.40 1.14
C PHE A 67 10.06 -7.92 1.19
N GLY A 68 9.18 -8.55 0.41
CA GLY A 68 8.92 -9.99 0.51
C GLY A 68 8.19 -10.41 1.79
N VAL A 69 7.87 -9.46 2.67
CA VAL A 69 7.23 -9.69 3.96
C VAL A 69 5.73 -9.49 3.81
N ARG A 70 4.96 -10.45 4.32
CA ARG A 70 3.53 -10.30 4.48
C ARG A 70 3.24 -9.70 5.85
N PHE A 71 2.53 -8.57 5.87
CA PHE A 71 1.99 -7.98 7.10
C PHE A 71 0.79 -8.82 7.58
N ASP A 72 1.05 -10.04 8.08
CA ASP A 72 0.09 -10.81 8.88
C ASP A 72 0.24 -10.41 10.36
N GLU A 73 -0.90 -10.40 11.07
CA GLU A 73 -1.25 -10.36 12.51
C GLU A 73 -0.26 -9.97 13.64
N GLU A 74 0.98 -9.58 13.39
CA GLU A 74 1.79 -8.86 14.38
C GLU A 74 1.24 -7.43 14.47
N ALA A 75 0.21 -7.28 15.29
CA ALA A 75 -0.58 -6.07 15.44
C ALA A 75 0.26 -4.80 15.69
N HIS A 76 1.47 -4.96 16.23
CA HIS A 76 2.36 -3.84 16.55
C HIS A 76 2.97 -3.20 15.30
N GLU A 77 3.64 -3.99 14.44
CA GLU A 77 4.32 -3.46 13.25
C GLU A 77 3.33 -2.91 12.22
N ARG A 78 2.17 -3.55 12.10
CA ARG A 78 1.10 -3.09 11.22
C ARG A 78 0.50 -1.76 11.67
N LYS A 79 0.19 -1.60 12.96
CA LYS A 79 -0.32 -0.33 13.50
C LYS A 79 0.69 0.79 13.32
N ARG A 80 1.98 0.50 13.52
CA ARG A 80 3.05 1.48 13.30
C ARG A 80 3.13 1.91 11.84
N PHE A 81 3.08 0.97 10.91
CA PHE A 81 3.09 1.28 9.48
C PHE A 81 1.86 2.07 9.05
N ASP A 82 0.67 1.66 9.48
CA ASP A 82 -0.58 2.35 9.16
C ASP A 82 -0.58 3.80 9.70
N ASN A 83 -0.03 4.03 10.89
CA ASN A 83 0.14 5.38 11.45
C ASN A 83 1.10 6.23 10.62
N ILE A 84 2.28 5.71 10.28
CA ILE A 84 3.27 6.42 9.45
C ILE A 84 2.67 6.74 8.07
N LEU A 85 1.93 5.81 7.49
CA LEU A 85 1.28 6.00 6.20
C LEU A 85 0.21 7.10 6.27
N ALA A 86 -0.60 7.12 7.32
CA ALA A 86 -1.61 8.14 7.54
C ALA A 86 -0.98 9.54 7.73
N GLU A 87 0.08 9.64 8.52
CA GLU A 87 0.84 10.88 8.70
C GLU A 87 1.48 11.35 7.38
N ALA A 88 2.07 10.45 6.62
CA ALA A 88 2.65 10.75 5.31
C ALA A 88 1.58 11.25 4.33
N GLN A 89 0.40 10.63 4.30
CA GLN A 89 -0.73 11.08 3.49
C GLN A 89 -1.22 12.47 3.89
N ALA A 90 -1.32 12.76 5.19
CA ALA A 90 -1.68 14.07 5.69
C ALA A 90 -0.65 15.13 5.28
N MET A 91 0.65 14.83 5.38
CA MET A 91 1.72 15.74 4.93
C MET A 91 1.69 15.97 3.43
N MET A 92 1.49 14.93 2.61
CA MET A 92 1.40 15.06 1.15
C MET A 92 0.20 15.90 0.69
N ALA A 93 -0.89 15.89 1.45
CA ALA A 93 -2.08 16.68 1.17
C ALA A 93 -2.02 18.10 1.78
N SER A 94 -1.00 18.40 2.58
CA SER A 94 -0.85 19.67 3.26
C SER A 94 -0.35 20.76 2.32
N PHE A 95 -0.67 22.01 2.68
CA PHE A 95 -0.19 23.20 2.01
C PHE A 95 1.13 23.66 2.64
N PHE A 96 2.19 23.77 1.84
CA PHE A 96 3.47 24.34 2.29
C PHE A 96 3.65 25.75 1.72
N VAL A 97 3.74 26.76 2.61
CA VAL A 97 3.98 28.16 2.23
C VAL A 97 5.28 28.31 1.41
N SER A 98 6.28 27.47 1.71
CA SER A 98 7.55 27.40 0.98
C SER A 98 7.42 27.02 -0.50
N ASP A 99 6.29 26.42 -0.90
CA ASP A 99 6.05 26.06 -2.31
C ASP A 99 5.64 27.26 -3.17
N PHE A 100 5.21 28.37 -2.53
CA PHE A 100 4.68 29.55 -3.20
C PHE A 100 5.57 30.79 -3.05
N PHE A 101 6.44 30.80 -2.04
CA PHE A 101 7.37 31.89 -1.81
C PHE A 101 8.80 31.37 -1.91
N PRO A 102 9.58 31.80 -2.92
CA PRO A 102 11.01 31.58 -2.91
C PRO A 102 11.59 32.42 -1.76
N LEU A 103 12.07 31.75 -0.72
CA LEU A 103 12.91 32.35 0.32
C LEU A 103 14.21 32.88 -0.30
#